data_AF-A0A7W6V4V8-F1
#
_entry.id   AF-A0A7W6V4V8-F1
#
_cell.length_a   1.000
_cell.length_b   1.000
_cell.length_c   1.000
_cell.angle_alpha   90.00
_cell.angle_beta   90.00
_cell.angle_gamma   90.00
#
_symmetry.space_group_name_H-M   'P 1'
#
loop_
_entity.id
_entity.type
_entity.pdbx_description
1 polymer ?
#
loop_
_entity_poly.entity_id
_entity_poly.type
_entity_poly.pdbx_seq_one_letter_code
_entity_poly.pdbx_strand_id
1 'polypeptide(L)'
;MRSGDAETIAALAEYPLAVKANGETNDVENAEDFVENFDDLVTPETRRAVGHQQYQDLFVNSDGVMLANGAVWMGAVCDDNACDESHWAIIAINN
;
A
#
# COMPACT_ATOMS: atom_id res chain seq x y z
N MET A 1 0.64 -1.78 16.40
CA MET A 1 -0.20 -2.64 15.55
C MET A 1 0.12 -4.07 15.92
N ARG A 2 -0.90 -4.91 16.15
CA ARG A 2 -0.75 -6.33 16.55
C ARG A 2 -0.54 -7.17 15.29
N SER A 3 -0.11 -8.43 15.44
CA SER A 3 0.12 -9.38 14.34
C SER A 3 -0.94 -9.28 13.25
N GLY A 4 -2.22 -9.37 13.63
CA GLY A 4 -3.40 -9.30 12.74
C GLY A 4 -3.51 -8.09 11.80
N ASP A 5 -2.82 -6.98 12.09
CA ASP A 5 -2.80 -5.80 11.22
C ASP A 5 -1.92 -6.07 9.99
N ALA A 6 -0.85 -6.86 10.12
CA ALA A 6 0.06 -7.19 9.03
C ALA A 6 -0.64 -8.07 7.98
N GLU A 7 -1.30 -9.16 8.39
CA GLU A 7 -2.01 -10.02 7.44
C GLU A 7 -3.18 -9.29 6.78
N THR A 8 -3.86 -8.41 7.52
CA THR A 8 -4.96 -7.60 6.97
C THR A 8 -4.45 -6.65 5.89
N ILE A 9 -3.34 -5.95 6.14
CA ILE A 9 -2.77 -5.02 5.17
C ILE A 9 -2.17 -5.77 3.98
N ALA A 10 -1.53 -6.92 4.21
CA ALA A 10 -1.03 -7.79 3.14
C ALA A 10 -2.15 -8.23 2.20
N ALA A 11 -3.31 -8.60 2.75
CA ALA A 11 -4.48 -8.99 1.95
C ALA A 11 -5.11 -7.84 1.14
N LEU A 12 -4.73 -6.59 1.43
CA LEU A 12 -5.16 -5.41 0.67
C LEU A 12 -4.13 -4.96 -0.38
N ALA A 13 -2.95 -5.57 -0.43
CA ALA A 13 -1.90 -5.19 -1.36
C ALA A 13 -2.02 -5.95 -2.69
N GLU A 14 -1.70 -5.25 -3.77
CA GLU A 14 -1.51 -5.86 -5.08
C GLU A 14 -0.06 -6.32 -5.22
N TYR A 15 0.13 -7.59 -5.59
CA TYR A 15 1.44 -8.20 -5.72
C TYR A 15 1.80 -8.46 -7.20
N PRO A 16 3.06 -8.25 -7.61
CA PRO A 16 4.18 -7.75 -6.81
C PRO A 16 4.00 -6.28 -6.41
N LEU A 17 4.25 -5.98 -5.13
CA LEU A 17 4.05 -4.66 -4.56
C LEU A 17 5.35 -3.87 -4.59
N ALA A 18 5.33 -2.73 -5.28
CA ALA A 18 6.46 -1.81 -5.28
C ALA A 18 6.59 -1.10 -3.93
N VAL A 19 7.69 -1.34 -3.22
CA VAL A 19 8.04 -0.66 -1.98
C VAL A 19 9.33 0.13 -2.16
N LYS A 20 9.24 1.45 -2.01
CA LYS A 20 10.40 2.34 -1.98
C LYS A 20 10.83 2.55 -0.55
N ALA A 21 12.09 2.25 -0.25
CA ALA A 21 12.69 2.51 1.05
C ALA A 21 14.15 2.93 0.84
N ASN A 22 14.60 3.94 1.58
CA ASN A 22 16.00 4.42 1.55
C ASN A 22 16.51 4.82 0.15
N GLY A 23 15.63 5.22 -0.77
CA GLY A 23 15.97 5.57 -2.15
C GLY A 23 16.11 4.38 -3.11
N GLU A 24 15.85 3.15 -2.63
CA GLU A 24 15.79 1.94 -3.44
C GLU A 24 14.34 1.49 -3.62
N THR A 25 14.00 0.92 -4.77
CA THR A 25 12.69 0.30 -5.01
C THR A 25 12.89 -1.21 -4.98
N ASN A 26 12.15 -1.88 -4.11
CA ASN A 26 12.14 -3.33 -4.00
C ASN A 26 10.71 -3.82 -4.23
N ASP A 27 10.56 -4.90 -4.99
CA ASP A 27 9.28 -5.55 -5.19
C ASP A 27 9.09 -6.62 -4.11
N VAL A 28 7.95 -6.58 -3.44
CA VAL A 28 7.51 -7.62 -2.51
C VAL A 28 6.62 -8.55 -3.31
N GLU A 29 6.99 -9.83 -3.40
CA GLU A 29 6.39 -10.74 -4.39
C GLU A 29 5.04 -11.31 -3.94
N ASN A 30 4.79 -11.40 -2.64
CA ASN A 30 3.59 -12.03 -2.10
C ASN A 30 3.29 -11.59 -0.65
N ALA A 31 2.12 -12.00 -0.16
CA ALA A 31 1.66 -11.68 1.18
C ALA A 31 2.51 -12.28 2.31
N GLU A 32 3.13 -13.44 2.11
CA GLU A 32 4.00 -14.04 3.13
C GLU A 32 5.24 -13.17 3.33
N ASP A 33 5.93 -12.81 2.24
CA ASP A 33 7.09 -11.90 2.28
C ASP A 33 6.73 -10.54 2.89
N PHE A 34 5.53 -10.03 2.60
CA PHE A 34 5.04 -8.78 3.17
C PHE A 34 4.87 -8.87 4.69
N VAL A 35 4.24 -9.94 5.18
CA VAL A 35 4.00 -10.13 6.62
C VAL A 35 5.31 -10.33 7.38
N GLU A 36 6.24 -11.11 6.81
CA GLU A 36 7.57 -11.33 7.40
C GLU A 36 8.38 -10.03 7.54
N ASN A 37 8.26 -9.11 6.58
CA ASN A 37 9.00 -7.85 6.55
C ASN A 37 8.15 -6.63 6.94
N PHE A 38 6.98 -6.83 7.54
CA PHE A 38 5.95 -5.80 7.69
C PHE A 38 6.42 -4.52 8.40
N ASP A 39 7.20 -4.64 9.46
CA ASP A 39 7.65 -3.47 10.23
C ASP A 39 8.66 -2.60 9.47
N ASP A 40 9.39 -3.19 8.51
CA ASP A 40 10.34 -2.49 7.63
C ASP A 40 9.62 -1.91 6.40
N LEU A 41 8.66 -2.65 5.83
CA LEU A 41 7.86 -2.22 4.69
C LEU A 41 6.82 -1.15 5.06
N VAL A 42 6.24 -1.23 6.26
CA VAL A 42 5.22 -0.29 6.75
C VAL A 42 5.68 0.27 8.08
N THR A 43 6.56 1.27 8.00
CA THR A 43 7.21 1.84 9.17
C THR A 43 6.20 2.34 10.21
N PRO A 44 6.58 2.42 11.51
CA PRO A 44 5.72 3.01 12.53
C PRO A 44 5.23 4.43 12.18
N GLU A 45 6.02 5.20 11.43
CA GLU A 45 5.64 6.53 10.97
C GLU A 45 4.53 6.46 9.93
N THR A 46 4.69 5.64 8.89
CA THR A 46 3.68 5.41 7.86
C THR A 46 2.36 4.94 8.46
N ARG A 47 2.41 3.96 9.39
CA ARG A 47 1.22 3.46 10.10
C ARG A 47 0.48 4.56 10.87
N ARG A 48 1.23 5.43 11.58
CA ARG A 48 0.64 6.57 12.30
C ARG A 48 0.07 7.60 11.33
N ALA A 49 0.78 7.93 10.26
CA ALA A 49 0.34 8.93 9.30
C ALA A 49 -0.95 8.51 8.60
N VAL A 50 -1.02 7.24 8.16
CA VAL A 50 -2.26 6.66 7.60
C VAL A 50 -3.38 6.64 8.64
N GLY A 51 -3.10 6.24 9.88
CA GLY A 51 -4.11 6.21 10.95
C GLY A 51 -4.68 7.58 11.36
N HIS A 52 -3.97 8.67 11.07
CA HIS A 52 -4.45 10.05 11.30
C HIS A 52 -4.98 10.73 10.04
N GLN A 53 -4.88 10.08 8.88
CA GLN A 53 -5.30 10.62 7.59
C GLN A 53 -6.77 11.07 7.66
N GLN A 54 -7.01 12.33 7.27
CA GLN A 54 -8.36 12.87 7.12
C GLN A 54 -8.75 12.88 5.65
N TYR A 55 -10.05 12.81 5.39
CA TYR A 55 -10.58 12.84 4.03
C TYR A 55 -10.17 14.10 3.27
N GLN A 56 -10.17 15.28 3.92
CA GLN A 56 -9.78 16.53 3.27
C GLN A 56 -8.31 16.61 2.86
N ASP A 57 -7.46 15.76 3.45
CA ASP A 57 -6.02 15.74 3.22
C ASP A 57 -5.61 14.64 2.24
N LEU A 58 -6.58 13.91 1.67
CA LEU A 58 -6.32 12.94 0.61
C LEU A 58 -5.96 13.68 -0.68
N PHE A 59 -4.93 13.19 -1.35
CA PHE A 59 -4.64 13.61 -2.72
C PHE A 59 -5.16 12.53 -3.66
N VAL A 60 -5.99 12.92 -4.62
CA VAL A 60 -6.63 12.00 -5.57
C VAL A 60 -6.36 12.51 -6.99
N ASN A 61 -5.84 11.62 -7.84
CA ASN A 61 -5.62 11.90 -9.25
C ASN A 61 -5.96 10.66 -10.11
N SER A 62 -5.59 10.69 -11.39
CA SER A 62 -5.79 9.56 -12.31
C SER A 62 -5.05 8.29 -11.92
N ASP A 63 -4.00 8.41 -11.10
CA ASP A 63 -3.11 7.31 -10.73
C ASP A 63 -3.54 6.66 -9.41
N GLY A 64 -4.54 7.23 -8.72
CA GLY A 64 -5.14 6.68 -7.53
C GLY A 64 -5.31 7.70 -6.40
N VAL A 65 -5.32 7.17 -5.18
CA VAL A 65 -5.44 7.91 -3.93
C VAL A 65 -4.13 7.80 -3.17
N MET A 66 -3.55 8.95 -2.86
CA MET A 66 -2.35 9.09 -2.07
C MET A 66 -2.72 9.40 -0.63
N LEU A 67 -2.19 8.60 0.30
CA LEU A 67 -2.32 8.78 1.74
C LEU A 67 -0.97 9.19 2.35
N ALA A 68 -1.02 9.80 3.53
CA ALA A 68 0.15 10.03 4.37
C ALA A 68 1.30 10.75 3.62
N ASN A 69 0.99 11.84 2.91
CA ASN A 69 1.95 12.64 2.14
C ASN A 69 2.76 11.84 1.10
N GLY A 70 2.19 10.77 0.54
CA GLY A 70 2.87 9.95 -0.46
C GLY A 70 3.34 8.59 0.03
N ALA A 71 3.21 8.32 1.33
CA ALA A 71 3.73 7.09 1.90
C ALA A 71 2.96 5.84 1.46
N VAL A 72 1.67 5.97 1.14
CA VAL A 72 0.86 4.84 0.63
C VAL A 72 0.03 5.31 -0.56
N TRP A 73 -0.01 4.50 -1.61
CA TRP A 73 -0.88 4.68 -2.77
C TRP A 73 -1.87 3.53 -2.84
N MET A 74 -3.14 3.89 -3.03
CA MET A 74 -4.20 2.94 -3.32
C MET A 74 -4.83 3.25 -4.67
N GLY A 75 -5.22 2.22 -5.42
CA GLY A 75 -5.81 2.37 -6.74
C GLY A 75 -6.72 1.20 -7.09
N ALA A 76 -7.46 1.39 -8.18
CA ALA A 76 -8.19 0.30 -8.81
C ALA A 76 -7.24 -0.53 -9.68
N VAL A 77 -7.24 -1.83 -9.48
CA VAL A 77 -6.51 -2.83 -10.28
C VAL A 77 -7.52 -3.58 -11.12
N CYS A 78 -7.26 -3.70 -12.42
CA CYS A 78 -8.15 -4.40 -13.33
C CYS A 78 -7.97 -5.91 -13.19
N ASP A 79 -9.07 -6.62 -13.01
CA ASP A 79 -9.08 -8.09 -12.92
C ASP A 79 -8.94 -8.75 -14.31
N ASP A 80 -9.21 -7.97 -15.36
CA ASP A 80 -9.10 -8.38 -16.75
C ASP A 80 -8.53 -7.27 -17.65
N ASN A 81 -8.16 -7.64 -18.89
CA ASN A 81 -7.58 -6.70 -19.87
C ASN A 81 -8.55 -5.63 -20.36
N ALA A 82 -9.86 -5.86 -20.26
CA ALA A 82 -10.90 -4.89 -20.62
C ALA A 82 -11.20 -3.92 -19.47
N CYS A 83 -10.74 -4.23 -18.25
CA CYS A 83 -11.08 -3.55 -17.01
C CYS A 83 -12.60 -3.50 -16.76
N ASP A 84 -13.32 -4.57 -17.13
CA ASP A 84 -14.76 -4.67 -16.85
C ASP A 84 -15.01 -4.95 -15.36
N GLU A 85 -14.12 -5.74 -14.75
CA GLU A 85 -14.03 -5.94 -13.30
C GLU A 85 -12.73 -5.34 -12.75
N SER A 86 -12.83 -4.77 -11.54
CA SER A 86 -11.69 -4.19 -10.84
C SER A 86 -11.88 -4.27 -9.33
N HIS A 87 -10.77 -4.36 -8.61
CA HIS A 87 -10.75 -4.28 -7.16
C HIS A 87 -9.84 -3.13 -6.68
N TRP A 88 -10.04 -2.70 -5.44
CA TRP A 88 -9.18 -1.69 -4.80
C TRP A 88 -8.07 -2.36 -4.02
N ALA A 89 -6.85 -1.90 -4.23
CA ALA A 89 -5.66 -2.41 -3.56
C ALA A 89 -4.69 -1.29 -3.18
N ILE A 90 -3.76 -1.60 -2.27
CA ILE A 90 -2.51 -0.87 -2.08
C ILE A 90 -1.60 -1.23 -3.25
N ILE A 91 -1.17 -0.23 -4.00
CA ILE A 91 -0.38 -0.41 -5.23
C ILE A 91 1.08 0.05 -5.08
N ALA A 92 1.37 0.85 -4.05
CA ALA A 92 2.73 1.22 -3.69
C ALA A 92 2.84 1.69 -2.24
N ILE A 93 4.03 1.48 -1.66
CA ILE A 93 4.42 2.05 -0.36
C ILE A 93 5.76 2.79 -0.53
N ASN A 94 5.86 4.00 0.00
CA ASN A 94 7.07 4.82 -0.06
C ASN A 94 7.47 5.26 1.36
N ASN A 95 8.62 4.79 1.82
CA ASN A 95 9.22 5.16 3.11
C ASN A 95 10.51 5.95 2.92
#